data_AF-A0A2V5NDV5-F1
#
_entry.id   AF-A0A2V5NDV5-F1
#
_cell.length_a   1.000
_cell.length_b   1.000
_cell.length_c   1.000
_cell.angle_alpha   90.00
_cell.angle_beta   90.00
_cell.angle_gamma   90.00
#
_symmetry.space_group_name_H-M   'P 1'
#
loop_
_entity.id
_entity.type
_entity.pdbx_description
1 polymer ?
#
loop_
_entity_poly.entity_id
_entity_poly.type
_entity_poly.pdbx_seq_one_letter_code
_entity_poly.pdbx_strand_id
1 'polypeptide(L)'
;MSIDHSQVPELLHAYVDGELDLVNGQEIERHLRTCEDCRRIEQQIRALHEVVTSDAPSYRAPAHLRRNLRAALRREAKEPGRGISWPWLTFATVTVCAILLLAAALFQNTRATQRALADQVIGNHVRSLLATHLVDVASSDQHTVKPWFDGKIDFAPEVRDLSNDGFPLAGGRLDYLDGKTVVALVYHRNKHPINLFIAPVPAKGDTAPESINRRGYSLFHWTHSEMDYWAVSDLNQTELRHFADLLAR
;
A
#
# COMPACT_ATOMS: atom_id res chain seq x y z
N MET A 1 -6.50 -28.30 -43.85
CA MET A 1 -6.87 -29.57 -44.52
C MET A 1 -7.25 -29.16 -45.92
N SER A 2 -6.48 -29.48 -46.95
CA SER A 2 -6.72 -28.92 -48.28
C SER A 2 -8.02 -29.45 -48.86
N ILE A 3 -8.99 -28.57 -49.15
CA ILE A 3 -10.17 -28.88 -49.97
C ILE A 3 -9.76 -29.60 -51.25
N ASP A 4 -10.44 -30.70 -51.54
CA ASP A 4 -10.25 -31.49 -52.76
C ASP A 4 -11.01 -30.86 -53.94
N HIS A 5 -10.45 -30.96 -55.15
CA HIS A 5 -11.05 -30.42 -56.37
C HIS A 5 -12.47 -30.95 -56.61
N SER A 6 -12.74 -32.19 -56.22
CA SER A 6 -14.07 -32.84 -56.36
C SER A 6 -15.17 -32.16 -55.53
N GLN A 7 -14.81 -31.50 -54.43
CA GLN A 7 -15.75 -30.87 -53.49
C GLN A 7 -16.02 -29.40 -53.82
N VAL A 8 -15.13 -28.77 -54.60
CA VAL A 8 -15.21 -27.33 -54.91
C VAL A 8 -16.48 -26.98 -55.70
N PRO A 9 -16.90 -27.70 -56.75
CA PRO A 9 -18.07 -27.32 -57.55
C PRO A 9 -19.36 -27.19 -56.73
N GLU A 10 -19.56 -28.03 -55.72
CA GLU A 10 -20.75 -27.99 -54.85
C GLU A 10 -20.76 -26.75 -53.94
N LEU A 11 -19.57 -26.28 -53.54
CA LEU A 11 -19.42 -25.11 -52.66
C LEU A 11 -19.37 -23.78 -53.42
N LEU A 12 -19.21 -23.79 -54.75
CA LEU A 12 -19.10 -22.56 -55.55
C LEU A 12 -20.37 -21.70 -55.52
N HIS A 13 -21.56 -22.31 -55.42
CA HIS A 13 -22.80 -21.57 -55.28
C HIS A 13 -22.83 -20.78 -53.96
N ALA A 14 -22.59 -21.46 -52.83
CA ALA A 14 -22.51 -20.82 -51.52
C ALA A 14 -21.39 -19.78 -51.43
N TYR A 15 -20.27 -20.00 -52.12
CA TYR A 15 -19.19 -19.02 -52.23
C TYR A 15 -19.61 -17.76 -52.99
N VAL A 16 -20.31 -17.90 -54.12
CA VAL A 16 -20.81 -16.76 -54.92
C VAL A 16 -21.85 -15.96 -54.14
N ASP A 17 -22.71 -16.64 -53.37
CA ASP A 17 -23.76 -16.04 -52.55
C ASP A 17 -23.22 -15.43 -51.24
N GLY A 18 -21.96 -15.72 -50.87
CA GLY A 18 -21.31 -15.18 -49.66
C GLY A 18 -21.72 -15.90 -48.36
N GLU A 19 -22.27 -17.11 -48.46
CA GLU A 19 -22.84 -17.90 -47.35
C GLU A 19 -21.82 -18.86 -46.71
N LEU A 20 -20.57 -18.88 -47.18
CA LEU A 20 -19.51 -19.71 -46.59
C LEU A 20 -18.86 -19.04 -45.38
N ASP A 21 -18.45 -19.86 -44.40
CA ASP A 21 -17.59 -19.40 -43.32
C ASP A 21 -16.22 -18.92 -43.83
N LEU A 22 -15.53 -18.15 -43.00
CA LEU A 22 -14.25 -17.52 -43.36
C LEU A 22 -13.16 -18.52 -43.76
N VAL A 23 -13.16 -19.73 -43.18
CA VAL A 23 -12.15 -20.75 -43.45
C VAL A 23 -12.40 -21.35 -44.83
N ASN A 24 -13.62 -21.80 -45.09
CA ASN A 24 -14.03 -22.40 -46.36
C ASN A 24 -13.95 -21.39 -47.52
N GLY A 25 -14.34 -20.13 -47.29
CA GLY A 25 -14.21 -19.05 -48.28
C GLY A 25 -12.76 -18.81 -48.69
N GLN A 26 -11.83 -18.75 -47.73
CA GLN A 26 -10.41 -18.56 -48.02
C GLN A 26 -9.79 -19.76 -48.74
N GLU A 27 -10.22 -20.98 -48.41
CA GLU A 27 -9.73 -22.19 -49.08
C GLU A 27 -10.19 -22.28 -50.54
N ILE A 28 -11.43 -21.90 -50.83
CA ILE A 28 -11.95 -21.80 -52.21
C ILE A 28 -11.24 -20.69 -52.97
N GLU A 29 -11.05 -19.50 -52.39
CA GLU A 29 -10.32 -18.40 -53.05
C GLU A 29 -8.90 -18.84 -53.46
N ARG A 30 -8.21 -19.55 -52.56
CA ARG A 30 -6.89 -20.12 -52.83
C ARG A 30 -6.92 -21.15 -53.96
N HIS A 31 -7.93 -22.02 -54.01
CA HIS A 31 -8.09 -23.01 -55.07
C HIS A 31 -8.42 -22.38 -56.43
N LEU A 32 -9.29 -21.36 -56.45
CA LEU A 32 -9.65 -20.63 -57.67
C LEU A 32 -8.44 -19.96 -58.32
N ARG A 33 -7.43 -19.55 -57.53
CA ARG A 33 -6.17 -19.00 -58.05
C ARG A 33 -5.36 -20.01 -58.85
N THR A 34 -5.50 -21.31 -58.57
CA THR A 34 -4.68 -22.37 -59.18
C THR A 34 -5.44 -23.29 -60.14
N CYS A 35 -6.78 -23.34 -60.10
CA CYS A 35 -7.60 -24.19 -60.96
C CYS A 35 -8.44 -23.36 -61.94
N GLU A 36 -8.17 -23.51 -63.25
CA GLU A 36 -8.88 -22.78 -64.30
C GLU A 36 -10.32 -23.28 -64.51
N ASP A 37 -10.56 -24.59 -64.39
CA ASP A 37 -11.88 -25.17 -64.59
C ASP A 37 -12.87 -24.71 -63.51
N CYS A 38 -12.47 -24.71 -62.24
CA CYS A 38 -13.30 -24.17 -61.16
C CYS A 38 -13.54 -22.66 -61.32
N ARG A 39 -12.59 -21.92 -61.87
CA ARG A 39 -12.77 -20.48 -62.17
C ARG A 39 -13.78 -20.25 -63.28
N ARG A 40 -13.79 -21.09 -64.32
CA ARG A 40 -14.79 -21.03 -65.39
C ARG A 40 -16.20 -21.30 -64.86
N ILE A 41 -16.34 -22.29 -63.97
CA ILE A 41 -17.63 -22.61 -63.33
C ILE A 41 -18.10 -21.44 -62.45
N GLU A 42 -17.21 -20.86 -61.64
CA GLU A 42 -17.52 -19.71 -60.80
C GLU A 42 -18.00 -18.49 -61.62
N GLN A 43 -17.35 -18.20 -62.75
CA GLN A 43 -17.75 -17.14 -63.67
C GLN A 43 -19.11 -17.40 -64.30
N GLN A 44 -19.41 -18.66 -64.68
CA GLN A 44 -20.73 -19.04 -65.20
C GLN A 44 -21.83 -18.83 -64.16
N ILE A 45 -21.57 -19.20 -62.89
CA ILE A 45 -22.52 -19.00 -61.79
C ILE A 45 -22.75 -17.50 -61.56
N ARG A 46 -21.69 -16.67 -61.55
CA ARG A 46 -21.83 -15.21 -61.41
C ARG A 46 -22.60 -14.58 -62.56
N ALA A 47 -22.31 -14.98 -63.80
CA ALA A 47 -23.00 -14.47 -64.98
C ALA A 47 -24.50 -14.83 -64.94
N LEU A 48 -24.83 -16.05 -64.53
CA LEU A 48 -26.22 -16.46 -64.32
C LEU A 48 -26.91 -15.62 -63.23
N HIS A 49 -26.24 -15.42 -62.09
CA HIS A 49 -26.76 -14.62 -61.00
C HIS A 49 -26.99 -13.16 -61.42
N GLU A 50 -26.09 -12.57 -62.21
CA GLU A 50 -26.23 -11.21 -62.74
C GLU A 50 -27.45 -11.08 -63.66
N VAL A 51 -27.66 -12.03 -64.57
CA VAL A 51 -28.84 -12.04 -65.45
C VAL A 51 -30.13 -12.16 -64.66
N VAL A 52 -30.17 -13.07 -63.68
CA VAL A 52 -31.35 -13.27 -62.82
C VAL A 52 -31.64 -12.02 -61.98
N THR A 53 -30.61 -11.35 -61.46
CA THR A 53 -30.78 -10.15 -60.63
C THR A 53 -31.06 -8.89 -61.44
N SER A 54 -30.61 -8.80 -62.70
CA SER A 54 -30.91 -7.66 -63.58
C SER A 54 -32.37 -7.66 -64.06
N ASP A 55 -32.96 -8.84 -64.29
CA ASP A 55 -34.37 -9.00 -64.68
C ASP A 55 -35.33 -9.03 -63.48
N ALA A 56 -34.80 -9.14 -62.26
CA ALA A 56 -35.62 -9.13 -61.05
C ALA A 56 -36.22 -7.72 -60.81
N PRO A 57 -37.54 -7.62 -60.49
CA PRO A 57 -38.16 -6.35 -60.16
C PRO A 57 -37.52 -5.76 -58.90
N SER A 58 -36.71 -4.72 -59.09
CA SER A 58 -36.08 -3.99 -57.98
C SER A 58 -37.13 -3.18 -57.22
N TYR A 59 -37.49 -3.62 -56.02
CA TYR A 59 -38.32 -2.83 -55.12
C TYR A 59 -37.49 -1.75 -54.42
N ARG A 60 -37.85 -0.48 -54.63
CA ARG A 60 -37.18 0.63 -53.96
C ARG A 60 -37.47 0.57 -52.46
N ALA A 61 -36.43 0.38 -51.65
CA ALA A 61 -36.54 0.34 -50.20
C ALA A 61 -37.30 1.58 -49.67
N PRO A 62 -38.37 1.39 -48.85
CA PRO A 62 -39.11 2.50 -48.28
C PRO A 62 -38.22 3.48 -47.52
N ALA A 63 -38.58 4.77 -47.55
CA ALA A 63 -37.74 5.81 -46.97
C ALA A 63 -37.46 5.59 -45.47
N HIS A 64 -38.40 4.99 -44.72
CA HIS A 64 -38.22 4.68 -43.31
C HIS A 64 -37.18 3.59 -43.07
N LEU A 65 -37.17 2.52 -43.88
CA LEU A 65 -36.19 1.44 -43.78
C LEU A 65 -34.76 1.97 -44.02
N ARG A 66 -34.56 2.80 -45.06
CA ARG A 66 -33.24 3.41 -45.32
C ARG A 66 -32.78 4.31 -44.18
N ARG A 67 -33.70 5.06 -43.55
CA ARG A 67 -33.36 5.89 -42.38
C ARG A 67 -32.97 5.02 -41.19
N ASN A 68 -33.72 3.95 -40.92
CA ASN A 68 -33.45 3.03 -39.82
C ASN A 68 -32.11 2.31 -40.02
N LEU A 69 -31.83 1.83 -41.23
CA LEU A 69 -30.56 1.16 -41.56
C LEU A 69 -29.37 2.12 -41.40
N ARG A 70 -29.48 3.36 -41.92
CA ARG A 70 -28.44 4.39 -41.73
C ARG A 70 -28.25 4.77 -40.27
N ALA A 71 -29.32 4.77 -39.47
CA ALA A 71 -29.24 5.03 -38.04
C ALA A 71 -28.59 3.87 -37.29
N ALA A 72 -28.90 2.62 -37.65
CA ALA A 72 -28.28 1.43 -37.10
C ALA A 72 -26.77 1.38 -37.42
N LEU A 73 -26.40 1.56 -38.69
CA LEU A 73 -24.99 1.62 -39.10
C LEU A 73 -24.22 2.77 -38.44
N ARG A 74 -24.86 3.93 -38.24
CA ARG A 74 -24.26 5.04 -37.48
C ARG A 74 -24.13 4.73 -36.00
N ARG A 75 -25.02 3.93 -35.41
CA ARG A 75 -24.90 3.48 -34.01
C ARG A 75 -23.76 2.48 -33.87
N GLU A 76 -23.65 1.55 -34.80
CA GLU A 76 -22.57 0.55 -34.83
C GLU A 76 -21.21 1.21 -35.11
N ALA A 77 -21.15 2.20 -36.01
CA ALA A 77 -19.96 3.04 -36.22
C ALA A 77 -19.69 4.03 -35.06
N LYS A 78 -20.68 4.31 -34.21
CA LYS A 78 -20.56 5.16 -33.01
C LYS A 78 -20.40 4.36 -31.71
N GLU A 79 -20.47 3.04 -31.74
CA GLU A 79 -19.87 2.26 -30.68
C GLU A 79 -18.37 2.31 -30.94
N PRO A 80 -17.59 3.16 -30.23
CA PRO A 80 -16.19 2.84 -30.12
C PRO A 80 -16.18 1.44 -29.51
N GLY A 81 -15.62 0.47 -30.23
CA GLY A 81 -15.19 -0.76 -29.57
C GLY A 81 -14.53 -0.35 -28.27
N ARG A 82 -15.00 -0.89 -27.14
CA ARG A 82 -14.44 -0.63 -25.80
C ARG A 82 -13.01 -1.17 -25.73
N GLY A 83 -12.11 -0.63 -26.51
CA GLY A 83 -10.72 -0.47 -26.17
C GLY A 83 -10.61 0.90 -25.55
N ILE A 84 -10.48 0.96 -24.23
CA ILE A 84 -9.90 2.13 -23.57
C ILE A 84 -8.44 2.16 -24.04
N SER A 85 -8.22 2.72 -25.23
CA SER A 85 -6.91 2.98 -25.78
C SER A 85 -6.52 4.40 -25.39
N TRP A 86 -6.32 4.62 -24.08
CA TRP A 86 -5.51 5.74 -23.62
C TRP A 86 -4.61 5.32 -22.45
N PRO A 87 -3.43 4.73 -22.73
CA PRO A 87 -2.63 4.02 -21.74
C PRO A 87 -2.17 4.87 -20.55
N TRP A 88 -1.88 6.15 -20.75
CA TRP A 88 -1.27 7.00 -19.72
C TRP A 88 -2.18 7.40 -18.53
N LEU A 89 -3.52 7.44 -18.69
CA LEU A 89 -4.43 7.87 -17.61
C LEU A 89 -4.84 6.73 -16.66
N THR A 90 -4.78 5.47 -17.11
CA THR A 90 -5.01 4.29 -16.26
C THR A 90 -3.79 3.94 -15.40
N PHE A 91 -2.57 4.24 -15.85
CA PHE A 91 -1.38 4.07 -15.00
C PHE A 91 -1.31 5.09 -13.86
N ALA A 92 -1.78 6.32 -14.07
CA ALA A 92 -1.73 7.38 -13.07
C ALA A 92 -2.63 7.09 -11.84
N THR A 93 -3.81 6.48 -12.04
CA THR A 93 -4.76 6.22 -10.95
C THR A 93 -4.38 5.00 -10.11
N VAL A 94 -3.90 3.92 -10.74
CA VAL A 94 -3.44 2.71 -10.04
C VAL A 94 -2.17 2.98 -9.22
N THR A 95 -1.23 3.76 -9.76
CA THR A 95 -0.01 4.12 -9.04
C THR A 95 -0.29 4.99 -7.82
N VAL A 96 -1.17 6.01 -7.93
CA VAL A 96 -1.57 6.82 -6.77
C VAL A 96 -2.26 5.98 -5.70
N CYS A 97 -3.17 5.08 -6.06
CA CYS A 97 -3.82 4.19 -5.09
C CYS A 97 -2.80 3.24 -4.43
N ALA A 98 -1.88 2.67 -5.19
CA ALA A 98 -0.83 1.80 -4.65
C ALA A 98 0.11 2.54 -3.69
N ILE A 99 0.51 3.78 -4.02
CA ILE A 99 1.32 4.63 -3.15
C ILE A 99 0.56 4.98 -1.87
N LEU A 100 -0.73 5.34 -1.97
CA LEU A 100 -1.56 5.63 -0.80
C LEU A 100 -1.73 4.41 0.11
N LEU A 101 -1.97 3.23 -0.46
CA LEU A 101 -2.07 1.98 0.30
C LEU A 101 -0.74 1.62 0.96
N LEU A 102 0.38 1.77 0.25
CA LEU A 102 1.71 1.53 0.80
C LEU A 102 2.02 2.52 1.92
N ALA A 103 1.75 3.82 1.72
CA ALA A 103 1.93 4.85 2.75
C ALA A 103 1.04 4.56 3.97
N ALA A 104 -0.21 4.16 3.78
CA ALA A 104 -1.11 3.78 4.86
C ALA A 104 -0.64 2.52 5.60
N ALA A 105 -0.10 1.52 4.88
CA ALA A 105 0.47 0.32 5.47
C ALA A 105 1.72 0.64 6.30
N LEU A 106 2.64 1.45 5.76
CA LEU A 106 3.83 1.92 6.47
C LEU A 106 3.44 2.72 7.72
N PHE A 107 2.47 3.63 7.61
CA PHE A 107 1.98 4.43 8.73
C PHE A 107 1.29 3.58 9.82
N GLN A 108 0.53 2.56 9.43
CA GLN A 108 -0.06 1.63 10.39
C GLN A 108 1.01 0.80 11.09
N ASN A 109 2.03 0.35 10.35
CA ASN A 109 3.14 -0.40 10.92
C ASN A 109 3.94 0.44 11.93
N THR A 110 4.28 1.69 11.60
CA THR A 110 4.98 2.58 12.55
C THR A 110 4.17 2.83 13.81
N ARG A 111 2.86 3.04 13.69
CA ARG A 111 1.96 3.16 14.85
C ARG A 111 1.87 1.87 15.66
N ALA A 112 1.86 0.70 15.02
CA ALA A 112 1.83 -0.57 15.71
C ALA A 112 3.12 -0.80 16.51
N THR A 113 4.29 -0.51 15.93
CA THR A 113 5.58 -0.59 16.62
C THR A 113 5.64 0.35 17.82
N GLN A 114 5.25 1.62 17.65
CA GLN A 114 5.18 2.60 18.75
C GLN A 114 4.25 2.13 19.88
N ARG A 115 3.11 1.52 19.52
CA ARG A 115 2.21 0.91 20.51
C ARG A 115 2.86 -0.26 21.23
N ALA A 116 3.55 -1.16 20.52
CA ALA A 116 4.22 -2.29 21.15
C ALA A 116 5.31 -1.83 22.13
N LEU A 117 6.09 -0.83 21.75
CA LEU A 117 7.09 -0.19 22.63
C LEU A 117 6.46 0.43 23.87
N ALA A 118 5.38 1.21 23.71
CA ALA A 118 4.65 1.77 24.85
C ALA A 118 4.14 0.68 25.82
N ASP A 119 3.64 -0.46 25.30
CA ASP A 119 3.23 -1.58 26.16
C ASP A 119 4.42 -2.22 26.90
N GLN A 120 5.60 -2.31 26.27
CA GLN A 120 6.82 -2.81 26.92
C GLN A 120 7.33 -1.85 28.00
N VAL A 121 7.36 -0.54 27.73
CA VAL A 121 7.70 0.50 28.71
C VAL A 121 6.82 0.40 29.95
N ILE A 122 5.50 0.25 29.77
CA ILE A 122 4.57 0.03 30.88
C ILE A 122 4.88 -1.29 31.60
N GLY A 123 5.11 -2.37 30.85
CA GLY A 123 5.43 -3.68 31.41
C GLY A 123 6.68 -3.66 32.29
N ASN A 124 7.74 -2.99 31.83
CA ASN A 124 8.98 -2.84 32.59
C ASN A 124 8.78 -1.92 33.81
N HIS A 125 7.99 -0.84 33.66
CA HIS A 125 7.62 0.00 34.80
C HIS A 125 6.89 -0.80 35.88
N VAL A 126 5.82 -1.52 35.52
CA VAL A 126 5.06 -2.37 36.46
C VAL A 126 5.95 -3.45 37.09
N ARG A 127 6.82 -4.09 36.30
CA ARG A 127 7.76 -5.11 36.81
C ARG A 127 8.68 -4.52 37.88
N SER A 128 9.21 -3.31 37.66
CA SER A 128 10.09 -2.65 38.63
C SER A 128 9.39 -2.36 39.96
N LEU A 129 8.08 -2.06 39.92
CA LEU A 129 7.26 -1.86 41.13
C LEU A 129 7.01 -3.17 41.87
N LEU A 130 6.67 -4.24 41.15
CA LEU A 130 6.34 -5.55 41.75
C LEU A 130 7.56 -6.26 42.34
N ALA A 131 8.73 -6.14 41.71
CA ALA A 131 9.95 -6.80 42.14
C ALA A 131 10.62 -6.11 43.33
N THR A 132 10.13 -4.95 43.78
CA THR A 132 10.82 -4.05 44.74
C THR A 132 12.25 -3.70 44.32
N HIS A 133 12.59 -3.92 43.05
CA HIS A 133 13.90 -3.71 42.45
C HIS A 133 13.81 -2.50 41.52
N LEU A 134 13.57 -1.35 42.14
CA LEU A 134 13.30 -0.12 41.43
C LEU A 134 14.58 0.41 40.77
N VAL A 135 15.72 0.26 41.46
CA VAL A 135 17.05 0.74 41.07
C VAL A 135 18.09 -0.35 41.32
N ASP A 136 19.06 -0.47 40.42
CA ASP A 136 20.25 -1.30 40.62
C ASP A 136 21.31 -0.51 41.39
N VAL A 137 21.28 0.82 41.25
CA VAL A 137 22.07 1.78 42.03
C VAL A 137 21.15 2.81 42.63
N ALA A 138 20.97 2.72 43.94
CA ALA A 138 20.31 3.77 44.70
C ALA A 138 21.29 4.92 44.94
N SER A 139 21.16 6.00 44.17
CA SER A 139 21.87 7.25 44.43
C SER A 139 21.10 8.44 43.87
N SER A 140 21.01 9.49 44.68
CA SER A 140 20.48 10.79 44.28
C SER A 140 21.54 11.67 43.59
N ASP A 141 22.80 11.24 43.55
CA ASP A 141 23.90 11.98 42.95
C ASP A 141 24.25 11.46 41.55
N GLN A 142 24.17 12.36 40.56
CA GLN A 142 24.56 12.09 39.19
C GLN A 142 26.00 11.56 39.06
N HIS A 143 26.90 11.96 39.96
CA HIS A 143 28.32 11.55 39.96
C HIS A 143 28.52 10.14 40.53
N THR A 144 27.47 9.50 41.04
CA THR A 144 27.48 8.06 41.38
C THR A 144 26.81 7.24 40.27
N VAL A 145 25.72 7.76 39.70
CA VAL A 145 24.91 7.04 38.71
C VAL A 145 25.60 6.97 37.35
N LYS A 146 26.17 8.07 36.84
CA LYS A 146 26.86 8.07 35.53
C LYS A 146 28.05 7.11 35.49
N PRO A 147 28.99 7.12 36.47
CA PRO A 147 30.12 6.19 36.43
C PRO A 147 29.72 4.72 36.59
N TRP A 148 28.58 4.41 37.21
CA TRP A 148 28.14 3.01 37.33
C TRP A 148 27.70 2.40 36.00
N PHE A 149 27.24 3.24 35.06
CA PHE A 149 26.91 2.82 33.71
C PHE A 149 28.15 2.64 32.82
N ASP A 150 29.29 3.20 33.22
CA ASP A 150 30.54 3.11 32.46
C ASP A 150 30.98 1.64 32.29
N GLY A 151 31.25 1.24 31.05
CA GLY A 151 31.57 -0.14 30.68
C GLY A 151 30.40 -1.14 30.64
N LYS A 152 29.15 -0.74 30.97
CA LYS A 152 27.96 -1.61 30.84
C LYS A 152 27.08 -1.28 29.64
N ILE A 153 27.18 -0.05 29.15
CA ILE A 153 26.48 0.47 27.98
C ILE A 153 27.46 1.26 27.12
N ASP A 154 27.16 1.36 25.83
CA ASP A 154 27.97 2.03 24.81
C ASP A 154 27.59 3.53 24.64
N PHE A 155 26.77 4.07 25.53
CA PHE A 155 26.34 5.47 25.52
C PHE A 155 26.29 6.05 26.95
N ALA A 156 26.38 7.38 27.08
CA ALA A 156 26.34 8.08 28.36
C ALA A 156 25.06 8.91 28.46
N PRO A 157 24.01 8.46 29.19
CA PRO A 157 22.78 9.23 29.32
C PRO A 157 23.00 10.50 30.15
N GLU A 158 22.25 11.56 29.81
CA GLU A 158 22.17 12.74 30.66
C GLU A 158 21.36 12.44 31.92
N VAL A 159 22.05 12.46 33.06
CA VAL A 159 21.40 12.45 34.38
C VAL A 159 21.33 13.90 34.84
N ARG A 160 20.11 14.43 34.99
CA ARG A 160 19.84 15.80 35.45
C ARG A 160 19.27 15.73 36.86
N ASP A 161 19.77 16.57 37.77
CA ASP A 161 19.19 16.75 39.10
C ASP A 161 17.98 17.68 38.99
N LEU A 162 16.80 17.12 39.25
CA LEU A 162 15.51 17.82 39.21
C LEU A 162 14.89 17.92 40.61
N SER A 163 15.69 17.74 41.67
CA SER A 163 15.23 17.80 43.06
C SER A 163 14.58 19.14 43.41
N ASN A 164 15.14 20.26 42.92
CA ASN A 164 14.59 21.60 43.12
C ASN A 164 13.22 21.82 42.44
N ASP A 165 12.93 21.08 41.38
CA ASP A 165 11.63 21.09 40.69
C ASP A 165 10.63 20.07 41.30
N GLY A 166 11.05 19.38 42.36
CA GLY A 166 10.27 18.37 43.07
C GLY A 166 10.25 17.01 42.38
N PHE A 167 11.30 16.69 41.61
CA PHE A 167 11.55 15.39 41.02
C PHE A 167 12.93 14.87 41.45
N PRO A 168 13.14 14.49 42.71
CA PRO A 168 14.42 13.93 43.15
C PRO A 168 14.74 12.62 42.41
N LEU A 169 16.00 12.48 41.99
CA LEU A 169 16.54 11.24 41.46
C LEU A 169 16.68 10.23 42.60
N ALA A 170 16.18 9.02 42.41
CA ALA A 170 16.39 7.89 43.31
C ALA A 170 17.53 6.97 42.86
N GLY A 171 17.81 6.94 41.55
CA GLY A 171 18.88 6.12 41.02
C GLY A 171 18.66 5.70 39.58
N GLY A 172 19.32 4.62 39.19
CA GLY A 172 19.21 4.04 37.86
C GLY A 172 19.30 2.52 37.87
N ARG A 173 18.87 1.92 36.76
CA ARG A 173 19.03 0.50 36.46
C ARG A 173 19.25 0.28 34.96
N LEU A 174 19.73 -0.90 34.62
CA LEU A 174 19.71 -1.38 33.23
C LEU A 174 18.40 -2.13 32.97
N ASP A 175 17.82 -1.88 31.80
CA ASP A 175 16.59 -2.54 31.37
C ASP A 175 16.70 -2.92 29.89
N TYR A 176 15.67 -3.59 29.38
CA TYR A 176 15.61 -3.98 27.97
C TYR A 176 14.30 -3.52 27.34
N LEU A 177 14.40 -2.80 26.23
CA LEU A 177 13.27 -2.43 25.37
C LEU A 177 13.55 -2.93 23.95
N ASP A 178 12.61 -3.68 23.37
CA ASP A 178 12.73 -4.25 22.02
C ASP A 178 14.04 -5.01 21.77
N GLY A 179 14.50 -5.74 22.78
CA GLY A 179 15.76 -6.50 22.73
C GLY A 179 17.03 -5.66 22.79
N LYS A 180 16.92 -4.33 22.97
CA LYS A 180 18.05 -3.41 23.13
C LYS A 180 18.22 -3.05 24.59
N THR A 181 19.48 -2.96 25.03
CA THR A 181 19.81 -2.46 26.37
C THR A 181 19.47 -0.98 26.46
N VAL A 182 18.73 -0.60 27.50
CA VAL A 182 18.37 0.79 27.79
C VAL A 182 18.72 1.14 29.22
N VAL A 183 18.87 2.44 29.48
CA VAL A 183 18.99 2.95 30.85
C VAL A 183 17.62 3.34 31.35
N ALA A 184 17.26 2.90 32.54
CA ALA A 184 16.08 3.38 33.25
C ALA A 184 16.52 4.20 34.47
N LEU A 185 16.35 5.52 34.39
CA LEU A 185 16.49 6.41 35.53
C LEU A 185 15.17 6.45 36.31
N VAL A 186 15.27 6.49 37.63
CA VAL A 186 14.11 6.52 38.51
C VAL A 186 14.07 7.84 39.24
N TYR A 187 13.02 8.60 38.98
CA TYR A 187 12.69 9.82 39.69
C TYR A 187 11.45 9.58 40.55
N HIS A 188 11.21 10.46 41.52
CA HIS A 188 9.98 10.43 42.30
C HIS A 188 9.24 11.75 42.23
N ARG A 189 7.91 11.69 42.27
CA ARG A 189 7.06 12.81 42.65
C ARG A 189 6.25 12.37 43.85
N ASN A 190 6.54 12.91 45.03
CA ASN A 190 5.98 12.40 46.29
C ASN A 190 6.26 10.88 46.42
N LYS A 191 5.22 10.03 46.48
CA LYS A 191 5.33 8.57 46.55
C LYS A 191 5.20 7.87 45.19
N HIS A 192 5.04 8.63 44.11
CA HIS A 192 4.85 8.09 42.77
C HIS A 192 6.19 8.01 42.04
N PRO A 193 6.68 6.80 41.72
CA PRO A 193 7.88 6.63 40.94
C PRO A 193 7.62 6.98 39.46
N ILE A 194 8.61 7.62 38.85
CA ILE A 194 8.66 7.95 37.44
C ILE A 194 9.86 7.20 36.87
N ASN A 195 9.60 6.27 35.95
CA ASN A 195 10.67 5.61 35.21
C ASN A 195 10.91 6.38 33.91
N LEU A 196 12.14 6.82 33.70
CA LEU A 196 12.62 7.44 32.48
C LEU A 196 13.56 6.47 31.77
N PHE A 197 13.07 5.87 30.68
CA PHE A 197 13.89 5.02 29.82
C PHE A 197 14.58 5.86 28.76
N ILE A 198 15.88 5.62 28.57
CA ILE A 198 16.74 6.36 27.66
C ILE A 198 17.49 5.35 26.79
N ALA A 199 17.41 5.54 25.48
CA ALA A 199 18.09 4.71 24.48
C ALA A 199 18.61 5.57 23.32
N PRO A 200 19.74 5.22 22.69
CA PRO A 200 20.19 5.90 21.48
C PRO A 200 19.24 5.61 20.31
N VAL A 201 18.98 6.63 19.49
CA VAL A 201 18.26 6.48 18.22
C VAL A 201 19.08 6.99 17.05
N PRO A 202 18.97 6.37 15.86
CA PRO A 202 19.60 6.90 14.65
C PRO A 202 19.18 8.35 14.44
N ALA A 203 20.11 9.19 14.00
CA ALA A 203 19.94 10.64 13.81
C ALA A 203 18.53 10.99 13.32
N LYS A 204 17.69 11.40 14.27
CA LYS A 204 16.29 11.81 14.09
C LYS A 204 16.20 13.20 14.67
N GLY A 205 15.44 14.08 14.02
CA GLY A 205 15.24 15.43 14.54
C GLY A 205 14.65 15.40 15.94
N ASP A 206 14.95 16.43 16.73
CA ASP A 206 14.34 16.59 18.04
C ASP A 206 12.82 16.71 17.92
N THR A 207 12.11 16.05 18.83
CA THR A 207 10.65 16.05 18.86
C THR A 207 10.16 16.58 20.21
N ALA A 208 9.02 17.27 20.19
CA ALA A 208 8.38 17.69 21.43
C ALA A 208 7.76 16.50 22.16
N PRO A 209 7.63 16.55 23.51
CA PRO A 209 6.98 15.51 24.30
C PRO A 209 5.56 15.16 23.82
N GLU A 210 5.42 14.00 23.18
CA GLU A 210 4.13 13.44 22.78
C GLU A 210 3.54 12.65 23.94
N SER A 211 2.29 12.95 24.29
CA SER A 211 1.63 12.25 25.38
C SER A 211 0.84 11.04 24.91
N ILE A 212 1.01 9.92 25.60
CA ILE A 212 0.32 8.67 25.36
C ILE A 212 -0.32 8.24 26.69
N ASN A 213 -1.63 8.01 26.71
CA ASN A 213 -2.30 7.43 27.88
C ASN A 213 -2.69 5.99 27.57
N ARG A 214 -2.27 5.05 28.41
CA ARG A 214 -2.48 3.63 28.15
C ARG A 214 -2.46 2.78 29.41
N ARG A 215 -3.44 1.88 29.53
CA ARG A 215 -3.60 0.96 30.69
C ARG A 215 -3.60 1.69 32.05
N GLY A 216 -4.09 2.93 32.08
CA GLY A 216 -4.13 3.76 33.30
C GLY A 216 -2.83 4.46 33.66
N TYR A 217 -1.78 4.31 32.83
CA TYR A 217 -0.51 5.01 33.00
C TYR A 217 -0.40 6.19 32.04
N SER A 218 0.23 7.26 32.50
CA SER A 218 0.62 8.39 31.68
C SER A 218 2.03 8.13 31.12
N LEU A 219 2.19 8.34 29.82
CA LEU A 219 3.47 8.23 29.13
C LEU A 219 3.76 9.52 28.35
N PHE A 220 5.05 9.83 28.27
CA PHE A 220 5.59 10.80 27.34
C PHE A 220 6.74 10.20 26.57
N HIS A 221 6.77 10.46 25.27
CA HIS A 221 7.83 10.05 24.36
C HIS A 221 8.35 11.25 23.59
N TRP A 222 9.67 11.39 23.53
CA TRP A 222 10.34 12.43 22.76
C TRP A 222 11.76 12.00 22.39
N THR A 223 12.30 12.69 21.40
CA THR A 223 13.69 12.57 20.98
C THR A 223 14.41 13.89 21.23
N HIS A 224 15.57 13.82 21.86
CA HIS A 224 16.42 14.97 22.12
C HIS A 224 17.89 14.56 22.12
N SER A 225 18.74 15.27 21.38
CA SER A 225 20.20 15.00 21.34
C SER A 225 20.54 13.55 21.00
N GLU A 226 19.93 13.01 19.94
CA GLU A 226 20.13 11.62 19.45
C GLU A 226 19.69 10.51 20.42
N MET A 227 18.96 10.88 21.48
CA MET A 227 18.43 9.95 22.47
C MET A 227 16.90 9.93 22.41
N ASP A 228 16.33 8.74 22.58
CA ASP A 228 14.90 8.47 22.71
C ASP A 228 14.55 8.31 24.18
N TYR A 229 13.57 9.09 24.62
CA TYR A 229 13.13 9.16 25.99
C TYR A 229 11.71 8.66 26.10
N TRP A 230 11.49 7.76 27.06
CA TRP A 230 10.16 7.31 27.46
C TRP A 230 9.99 7.51 28.96
N ALA A 231 9.16 8.48 29.34
CA ALA A 231 8.75 8.67 30.73
C ALA A 231 7.43 7.96 30.97
N VAL A 232 7.33 7.19 32.06
CA VAL A 232 6.10 6.50 32.47
C VAL A 232 5.89 6.59 33.98
N SER A 233 4.66 6.88 34.36
CA SER A 233 4.23 6.95 35.76
C SER A 233 2.71 6.82 35.88
N ASP A 234 2.24 6.54 37.09
CA ASP A 234 0.83 6.59 37.50
C ASP A 234 0.38 8.03 37.85
N LEU A 235 1.28 9.01 37.74
CA LEU A 235 0.96 10.43 37.87
C LEU A 235 -0.03 10.92 36.81
N ASN A 236 -0.70 12.04 37.14
CA ASN A 236 -1.52 12.75 36.16
C ASN A 236 -0.65 13.29 35.00
N GLN A 237 -1.29 13.50 33.85
CA GLN A 237 -0.63 13.92 32.62
C GLN A 237 0.06 15.29 32.75
N THR A 238 -0.47 16.20 33.58
CA THR A 238 0.07 17.56 33.74
C THR A 238 1.41 17.55 34.46
N GLU A 239 1.51 16.80 35.56
CA GLU A 239 2.75 16.67 36.32
C GLU A 239 3.82 15.91 35.53
N LEU A 240 3.44 14.83 34.83
CA LEU A 240 4.40 14.10 33.99
C LEU A 240 4.85 14.91 32.78
N ARG A 241 3.98 15.76 32.21
CA ARG A 241 4.37 16.73 31.17
C ARG A 241 5.41 17.71 31.68
N HIS A 242 5.20 18.28 32.88
CA HIS A 242 6.16 19.20 33.48
C HIS A 242 7.54 18.54 33.65
N PHE A 243 7.58 17.28 34.10
CA PHE A 243 8.82 16.50 34.16
C PHE A 243 9.48 16.33 32.78
N ALA A 244 8.72 15.94 31.75
CA ALA A 244 9.24 15.77 30.39
C ALA A 244 9.77 17.10 29.81
N ASP A 245 9.06 18.20 30.03
CA ASP A 245 9.45 19.53 29.56
C ASP A 245 10.73 20.07 30.23
N LEU A 246 11.09 19.59 31.43
CA LEU A 246 12.36 19.95 32.08
C LEU A 246 13.56 19.21 31.46
N LEU A 247 13.32 18.04 30.87
CA LEU A 247 14.35 17.20 30.26
C LEU A 247 14.49 17.43 28.76
N ALA A 248 13.43 17.88 28.08
CA ALA A 248 13.43 18.22 26.65
C ALA A 248 13.99 19.63 26.35
N ARG A 249 14.70 20.23 27.31
CA ARG A 249 15.35 21.56 27.22
C ARG A 249 16.86 21.43 27.16
#